data_AF-A0A0W0WBX2-F1
#
_entry.id   AF-A0A0W0WBX2-F1
#
_cell.length_a   1.000
_cell.length_b   1.000
_cell.length_c   1.000
_cell.angle_alpha   90.00
_cell.angle_beta   90.00
_cell.angle_gamma   90.00
#
_symmetry.space_group_name_H-M   'P 1'
#
loop_
_entity.id
_entity.type
_entity.pdbx_description
1 polymer ?
#
loop_
_entity_poly.entity_id
_entity_poly.type
_entity_poly.pdbx_seq_one_letter_code
_entity_poly.pdbx_strand_id
1 'polypeptide(L)'
;MKNNVVKLKKPVCGLCGDSENLTKTPCCDNWICDDVHTYVPFSYATNSCSRNHERYTICATHSREGHPGKWHECKSCKDEYPIENYVDFATNDFNFEKLKNPPKVTIKCVNCSFKSNTAQDFSFQTSNGWYCDKPKCQKAAMKF
;
A
#
# COMPACT_ATOMS: atom_id res chain seq x y z
N MET A 1 -41.07 15.60 24.77
CA MET A 1 -40.01 15.65 23.74
C MET A 1 -39.03 14.52 24.05
N LYS A 2 -38.83 13.57 23.12
CA LYS A 2 -37.90 12.44 23.34
C LYS A 2 -36.49 12.90 22.95
N ASN A 3 -35.60 13.02 23.94
CA ASN A 3 -34.19 13.32 23.72
C ASN A 3 -33.54 12.12 23.00
N ASN A 4 -33.34 12.24 21.69
CA ASN A 4 -32.50 11.31 20.94
C ASN A 4 -31.03 11.62 21.26
N VAL A 5 -30.47 10.92 22.24
CA VAL A 5 -29.02 10.89 22.45
C VAL A 5 -28.43 10.10 21.29
N VAL A 6 -27.88 10.80 20.30
CA VAL A 6 -27.10 10.17 19.23
C VAL A 6 -25.85 9.58 19.88
N LYS A 7 -25.83 8.26 20.03
CA LYS A 7 -24.68 7.53 20.56
C LYS A 7 -23.55 7.66 19.52
N LEU A 8 -22.59 8.54 19.78
CA LEU A 8 -21.40 8.69 18.94
C LEU A 8 -20.68 7.34 18.86
N LYS A 9 -20.56 6.79 17.64
CA LYS A 9 -19.77 5.59 17.42
C LYS A 9 -18.31 5.93 17.71
N LYS A 10 -17.66 5.09 18.53
CA LYS A 10 -16.22 5.21 18.75
C LYS A 10 -15.49 5.05 17.41
N PRO A 11 -14.41 5.82 17.18
CA PRO A 11 -13.59 5.63 15.99
C PRO A 11 -12.98 4.23 15.96
N VAL A 12 -12.77 3.72 14.75
CA VAL A 12 -12.06 2.46 14.48
C VAL A 12 -11.09 2.70 13.33
N CYS A 13 -10.00 1.94 13.28
CA CYS A 13 -9.10 1.90 12.15
C CYS A 13 -9.87 1.45 10.91
N GLY A 14 -9.87 2.27 9.86
CA GLY A 14 -10.60 1.92 8.63
C GLY A 14 -9.94 0.82 7.79
N LEU A 15 -8.73 0.35 8.14
CA LEU A 15 -8.06 -0.76 7.47
C LEU A 15 -8.25 -2.10 8.18
N CYS A 16 -8.06 -2.16 9.50
CA CYS A 16 -8.13 -3.42 10.26
C CYS A 16 -9.35 -3.52 11.20
N GLY A 17 -10.07 -2.43 11.45
CA GLY A 17 -11.23 -2.40 12.35
C GLY A 17 -10.92 -2.29 13.84
N ASP A 18 -9.64 -2.23 14.25
CA ASP A 18 -9.27 -2.04 15.64
C ASP A 18 -9.75 -0.69 16.19
N SER A 19 -10.06 -0.62 17.48
CA SER A 19 -10.61 0.57 18.15
C SER A 19 -9.64 1.21 19.15
N GLU A 20 -8.49 0.58 19.39
CA GLU A 20 -7.48 1.05 20.33
C GLU A 20 -6.36 1.81 19.60
N ASN A 21 -5.71 2.74 20.31
CA ASN A 21 -4.53 3.49 19.87
C ASN A 21 -4.63 3.98 18.41
N LEU A 22 -5.53 4.92 18.17
CA LEU A 22 -5.81 5.46 16.84
C LEU A 22 -5.26 6.87 16.66
N THR A 23 -4.80 7.15 15.44
CA THR A 23 -4.46 8.48 14.96
C THR A 23 -5.18 8.76 13.63
N LYS A 24 -4.98 9.95 13.05
CA LYS A 24 -5.51 10.32 11.75
C LYS A 24 -4.41 10.41 10.71
N THR A 25 -4.65 9.87 9.53
CA THR A 25 -3.73 10.00 8.40
C THR A 25 -3.64 11.47 7.94
N PRO A 26 -2.44 12.05 7.78
CA PRO A 26 -2.29 13.41 7.28
C PRO A 26 -2.83 13.60 5.85
N CYS A 27 -2.77 12.55 5.01
CA CYS A 27 -3.11 12.61 3.59
C CYS A 27 -4.61 12.54 3.26
N CYS A 28 -5.41 11.82 4.06
CA CYS A 28 -6.82 11.58 3.76
C CYS A 28 -7.76 11.61 4.98
N ASP A 29 -7.28 12.07 6.14
CA ASP A 29 -8.04 12.27 7.38
C ASP A 29 -8.82 11.04 7.90
N ASN A 30 -8.40 9.83 7.53
CA ASN A 30 -8.98 8.59 8.01
C ASN A 30 -8.37 8.15 9.35
N TRP A 31 -9.21 7.55 10.22
CA TRP A 31 -8.74 6.90 11.44
C TRP A 31 -7.92 5.65 11.10
N ILE A 32 -6.75 5.53 11.71
CA ILE A 32 -5.78 4.45 11.48
C ILE A 32 -5.04 4.11 12.78
N CYS A 33 -4.56 2.87 12.92
CA CYS A 33 -3.74 2.47 14.06
C CYS A 33 -2.46 3.32 14.16
N ASP A 34 -2.19 3.85 15.34
CA ASP A 34 -0.95 4.53 15.71
C ASP A 34 0.09 3.50 16.18
N ASP A 35 0.62 2.74 15.23
CA ASP A 35 1.40 1.53 15.51
C ASP A 35 2.84 1.56 14.95
N VAL A 36 3.24 2.65 14.27
CA VAL A 36 4.57 2.77 13.64
C VAL A 36 5.70 2.50 14.64
N HIS A 37 5.55 2.98 15.87
CA HIS A 37 6.54 2.86 16.93
C HIS A 37 6.74 1.40 17.43
N THR A 38 5.82 0.50 17.09
CA THR A 38 5.89 -0.93 17.44
C THR A 38 6.54 -1.77 16.35
N TYR A 39 6.79 -1.18 15.17
CA TYR A 39 7.34 -1.90 14.03
C TYR A 39 8.79 -2.33 14.26
N VAL A 40 9.07 -3.62 14.09
CA VAL A 40 10.42 -4.18 14.15
C VAL A 40 11.06 -4.10 12.76
N PRO A 41 12.20 -3.38 12.59
CA PRO A 41 12.93 -3.34 11.32
C PRO A 41 13.27 -4.75 10.81
N PHE A 42 13.20 -4.95 9.49
CA PHE A 42 13.45 -6.24 8.80
C PHE A 42 12.50 -7.39 9.17
N SER A 43 11.41 -7.14 9.90
CA SER A 43 10.36 -8.15 10.12
C SER A 43 9.48 -8.40 8.89
N TYR A 44 9.46 -7.45 7.95
CA TYR A 44 8.56 -7.43 6.79
C TYR A 44 7.08 -7.56 7.16
N ALA A 45 6.73 -7.23 8.41
CA ALA A 45 5.37 -7.41 8.92
C ALA A 45 4.40 -6.41 8.28
N THR A 46 3.24 -6.92 7.88
CA THR A 46 2.14 -6.12 7.30
C THR A 46 1.12 -5.66 8.35
N ASN A 47 1.44 -5.83 9.64
CA ASN A 47 0.55 -5.55 10.76
C ASN A 47 0.61 -4.11 11.30
N SER A 48 1.38 -3.22 10.67
CA SER A 48 1.44 -1.79 11.03
C SER A 48 0.66 -0.96 10.01
N CYS A 49 -0.59 -0.62 10.33
CA CYS A 49 -1.51 0.00 9.39
C CYS A 49 -1.01 1.37 8.93
N SER A 50 -0.62 2.24 9.86
CA SER A 50 -0.17 3.60 9.54
C SER A 50 1.11 3.59 8.72
N ARG A 51 2.10 2.79 9.11
CA ARG A 51 3.36 2.65 8.36
C ARG A 51 3.12 2.12 6.95
N ASN A 52 2.27 1.10 6.80
CA ASN A 52 2.04 0.49 5.49
C ASN A 52 1.23 1.42 4.58
N HIS A 53 0.26 2.14 5.14
CA HIS A 53 -0.44 3.20 4.41
C HIS A 53 0.54 4.29 3.95
N GLU A 54 1.43 4.76 4.82
CA GLU A 54 2.42 5.79 4.50
C GLU A 54 3.41 5.34 3.41
N ARG A 55 3.86 4.09 3.46
CA ARG A 55 4.92 3.57 2.57
C ARG A 55 4.43 3.03 1.24
N TYR A 56 3.23 2.48 1.18
CA TYR A 56 2.77 1.66 0.06
C TYR A 56 1.49 2.19 -0.58
N THR A 57 1.18 3.49 -0.43
CA THR A 57 0.04 4.09 -1.12
C THR A 57 0.41 5.36 -1.88
N ILE A 58 -0.22 5.54 -3.05
CA ILE A 58 -0.07 6.76 -3.84
C ILE A 58 -0.65 7.96 -3.10
N CYS A 59 -1.71 7.77 -2.31
CA CYS A 59 -2.32 8.83 -1.49
C CYS A 59 -1.31 9.44 -0.51
N ALA A 60 -0.54 8.60 0.20
CA ALA A 60 0.47 9.08 1.14
C ALA A 60 1.63 9.79 0.43
N THR A 61 2.19 9.20 -0.64
CA THR A 61 3.24 9.85 -1.44
C THR A 61 2.77 11.20 -1.98
N HIS A 62 1.58 11.26 -2.60
CA HIS A 62 1.01 12.50 -3.15
C HIS A 62 0.95 13.62 -2.11
N SER A 63 0.52 13.29 -0.88
CA SER A 63 0.48 14.26 0.22
C SER A 63 1.87 14.65 0.71
N ARG A 64 2.82 13.71 0.80
CA ARG A 64 4.18 13.97 1.28
C ARG A 64 4.95 14.87 0.33
N GLU A 65 4.83 14.63 -0.97
CA GLU A 65 5.48 15.43 -2.01
C GLU A 65 4.75 16.77 -2.28
N GLY A 66 3.61 17.01 -1.62
CA GLY A 66 2.88 18.27 -1.72
C GLY A 66 2.28 18.54 -3.10
N HIS A 67 1.94 17.49 -3.85
CA HIS A 67 1.37 17.64 -5.18
C HIS A 67 -0.04 18.24 -5.12
N PRO A 68 -0.38 19.18 -6.03
CA PRO A 68 -1.72 19.76 -6.07
C PRO A 68 -2.76 18.78 -6.61
N GLY A 69 -4.02 19.01 -6.25
CA GLY A 69 -5.16 18.23 -6.77
C GLY A 69 -5.31 16.85 -6.15
N LYS A 70 -6.04 15.96 -6.82
CA LYS A 70 -6.30 14.59 -6.36
C LYS A 70 -5.21 13.64 -6.85
N TRP A 71 -4.75 12.76 -5.97
CA TRP A 71 -3.74 11.76 -6.29
C TRP A 71 -4.14 10.85 -7.48
N HIS A 72 -5.43 10.55 -7.64
CA HIS A 72 -5.99 9.74 -8.74
C HIS A 72 -5.66 10.28 -10.14
N GLU A 73 -5.48 11.59 -10.25
CA GLU A 73 -5.25 12.31 -11.51
C GLU A 73 -3.83 12.88 -11.59
N CYS A 74 -3.01 12.66 -10.55
CA CYS A 74 -1.69 13.25 -10.44
C CYS A 74 -0.70 12.53 -11.37
N LYS A 75 -0.33 13.20 -12.47
CA LYS A 75 0.65 12.68 -13.43
C LYS A 75 2.02 12.45 -12.79
N SER A 76 2.47 13.35 -11.92
CA SER A 76 3.76 13.20 -11.23
C SER A 76 3.81 11.91 -10.41
N CYS A 77 2.75 11.59 -9.65
CA CYS A 77 2.67 10.33 -8.90
C CYS A 77 2.63 9.09 -9.81
N LYS A 78 2.03 9.21 -11.00
CA LYS A 78 2.02 8.10 -11.97
C LYS A 78 3.39 7.86 -12.60
N ASP A 79 4.13 8.92 -12.86
CA ASP A 79 5.43 8.87 -13.55
C ASP A 79 6.59 8.57 -12.57
N GLU A 80 6.38 8.69 -11.26
CA GLU A 80 7.39 8.43 -10.20
C GLU A 80 7.73 6.93 -10.05
N TYR A 81 6.80 6.03 -10.41
CA TYR A 81 6.94 4.59 -10.20
C TYR A 81 6.88 3.81 -11.51
N PRO A 82 7.57 2.66 -11.62
CA PRO A 82 7.24 1.65 -12.62
C PRO A 82 5.75 1.33 -12.58
N ILE A 83 5.15 1.05 -13.74
CA ILE A 83 3.69 0.92 -13.88
C ILE A 83 3.10 -0.14 -12.94
N GLU A 84 3.82 -1.23 -12.71
CA GLU A 84 3.42 -2.27 -11.78
C GLU A 84 3.38 -1.81 -10.32
N ASN A 85 4.34 -0.98 -9.89
CA ASN A 85 4.40 -0.42 -8.55
C ASN A 85 3.33 0.66 -8.37
N TYR A 86 3.12 1.50 -9.39
CA TYR A 86 2.03 2.47 -9.39
C TYR A 86 0.67 1.78 -9.21
N VAL A 87 0.40 0.73 -9.99
CA VAL A 87 -0.85 -0.03 -9.91
C VAL A 87 -1.00 -0.69 -8.54
N ASP A 88 0.06 -1.31 -8.02
CA ASP A 88 0.06 -1.92 -6.69
C ASP A 88 -0.28 -0.90 -5.60
N PHE A 89 0.48 0.20 -5.54
CA PHE A 89 0.31 1.24 -4.50
C PHE A 89 -1.02 1.98 -4.62
N ALA A 90 -1.61 2.02 -5.81
CA ALA A 90 -2.92 2.64 -6.03
C ALA A 90 -4.10 1.72 -5.69
N THR A 91 -3.88 0.41 -5.46
CA THR A 91 -4.97 -0.59 -5.36
C THR A 91 -4.83 -1.62 -4.24
N ASN A 92 -3.70 -1.70 -3.55
CA ASN A 92 -3.48 -2.64 -2.45
C ASN A 92 -4.37 -2.34 -1.23
N ASP A 93 -4.36 -3.26 -0.25
CA ASP A 93 -5.24 -3.22 0.93
C ASP A 93 -4.85 -2.18 1.98
N PHE A 94 -3.76 -1.44 1.77
CA PHE A 94 -3.41 -0.31 2.62
C PHE A 94 -4.13 0.98 2.21
N ASN A 95 -4.88 0.95 1.11
CA ASN A 95 -5.64 2.10 0.62
C ASN A 95 -7.03 2.18 1.25
N PHE A 96 -7.39 3.36 1.77
CA PHE A 96 -8.79 3.69 2.12
C PHE A 96 -9.66 3.91 0.88
N GLU A 97 -9.08 4.44 -0.20
CA GLU A 97 -9.71 4.55 -1.50
C GLU A 97 -8.78 3.94 -2.55
N LYS A 98 -9.30 3.01 -3.35
CA LYS A 98 -8.55 2.33 -4.42
C LYS A 98 -8.85 2.99 -5.76
N LEU A 99 -7.84 3.08 -6.62
CA LEU A 99 -8.00 3.55 -7.99
C LEU A 99 -8.97 2.65 -8.74
N LYS A 100 -10.07 3.22 -9.25
CA LYS A 100 -11.18 2.44 -9.83
C LYS A 100 -10.83 1.73 -11.15
N ASN A 101 -10.02 2.38 -11.99
CA ASN A 101 -9.66 1.88 -13.31
C ASN A 101 -8.12 1.88 -13.46
N PRO A 102 -7.41 1.02 -12.72
CA PRO A 102 -5.96 0.98 -12.80
C PRO A 102 -5.50 0.49 -14.18
N PRO A 103 -4.35 0.95 -14.68
CA PRO A 103 -3.70 0.35 -15.84
C PRO A 103 -3.56 -1.17 -15.69
N LYS A 104 -3.83 -1.92 -16.77
CA LYS A 104 -3.58 -3.36 -16.77
C LYS A 104 -2.07 -3.62 -16.89
N VAL A 105 -1.55 -4.43 -15.98
CA VAL A 105 -0.14 -4.85 -15.98
C VAL A 105 -0.05 -6.37 -16.05
N THR A 106 1.01 -6.87 -16.68
CA THR A 106 1.39 -8.28 -16.61
C THR A 106 2.89 -8.34 -16.33
N ILE A 107 3.21 -8.76 -15.12
CA ILE A 107 4.57 -8.92 -14.63
C ILE A 107 5.02 -10.35 -14.91
N LYS A 108 6.26 -10.52 -15.36
CA LYS A 108 6.85 -11.83 -15.65
C LYS A 108 8.00 -12.09 -14.69
N CYS A 109 8.08 -13.31 -14.17
CA CYS A 109 9.23 -13.74 -13.39
C CYS A 109 10.45 -13.81 -14.31
N VAL A 110 11.57 -13.23 -13.89
CA VAL A 110 12.82 -13.23 -14.66
C VAL A 110 13.33 -14.66 -14.89
N ASN A 111 13.14 -15.54 -13.91
CA ASN A 111 13.77 -16.88 -13.90
C ASN A 111 12.81 -18.04 -14.26
N CYS A 112 11.53 -17.77 -14.54
CA CYS A 112 10.61 -18.82 -14.98
C CYS A 112 9.41 -18.28 -15.76
N SER A 113 8.56 -19.18 -16.28
CA SER A 113 7.36 -18.81 -17.04
C SER A 113 6.20 -18.23 -16.21
N PHE A 114 6.37 -18.04 -14.89
CA PHE A 114 5.33 -17.46 -14.04
C PHE A 114 5.03 -16.01 -14.45
N LYS A 115 3.75 -15.68 -14.45
CA LYS A 115 3.25 -14.33 -14.71
C LYS A 115 2.12 -14.02 -13.74
N SER A 116 2.00 -12.76 -13.36
CA SER A 116 0.87 -12.26 -12.60
C SER A 116 0.51 -10.85 -13.05
N ASN A 117 -0.70 -10.42 -12.71
CA ASN A 117 -1.17 -9.05 -12.92
C ASN A 117 -1.02 -8.19 -11.65
N THR A 118 -0.36 -8.71 -10.61
CA THR A 118 -0.03 -7.96 -9.39
C THR A 118 1.43 -8.16 -8.96
N ALA A 119 2.04 -7.11 -8.42
CA ALA A 119 3.39 -7.14 -7.85
C ALA A 119 3.45 -7.97 -6.55
N GLN A 120 2.32 -8.12 -5.84
CA GLN A 120 2.25 -8.88 -4.59
C GLN A 120 2.60 -10.38 -4.74
N ASP A 121 2.48 -10.94 -5.95
CA ASP A 121 2.84 -12.34 -6.24
C ASP A 121 4.36 -12.55 -6.42
N PHE A 122 5.16 -11.50 -6.26
CA PHE A 122 6.61 -11.54 -6.42
C PHE A 122 7.29 -11.13 -5.11
N SER A 123 8.18 -12.00 -4.62
CA SER A 123 8.86 -11.78 -3.33
C SER A 123 10.07 -10.84 -3.46
N PHE A 124 10.66 -10.71 -4.65
CA PHE A 124 11.80 -9.84 -4.90
C PHE A 124 11.66 -9.03 -6.19
N GLN A 125 12.09 -7.78 -6.11
CA GLN A 125 12.39 -6.92 -7.26
C GLN A 125 13.88 -6.57 -7.20
N THR A 126 14.61 -6.84 -8.28
CA THR A 126 16.01 -6.39 -8.45
C THR A 126 16.10 -5.52 -9.70
N SER A 127 17.30 -5.01 -10.01
CA SER A 127 17.56 -4.32 -11.28
C SER A 127 17.25 -5.17 -12.51
N ASN A 128 17.25 -6.50 -12.40
CA ASN A 128 16.91 -7.43 -13.48
C ASN A 128 15.39 -7.66 -13.61
N GLY A 129 14.58 -7.17 -12.66
CA GLY A 129 13.12 -7.33 -12.64
C GLY A 129 12.63 -8.19 -11.48
N TRP A 130 11.45 -8.78 -11.67
CA TRP A 130 10.67 -9.43 -10.61
C TRP A 130 10.91 -10.94 -10.51
N TYR A 131 10.96 -11.48 -9.29
CA TYR A 131 11.15 -12.90 -9.00
C TYR A 131 10.00 -13.44 -8.14
N CYS A 132 9.29 -14.44 -8.66
CA CYS A 132 8.22 -15.13 -7.94
C CYS A 132 8.78 -15.98 -6.79
N ASP A 133 7.94 -16.31 -5.82
CA ASP A 133 8.22 -17.07 -4.60
C ASP A 133 8.88 -18.46 -4.77
N LYS A 134 8.83 -19.06 -5.96
CA LYS A 134 9.45 -20.36 -6.25
C LYS A 134 10.92 -20.41 -5.79
N PRO A 135 11.36 -21.44 -5.04
CA PRO A 135 12.70 -21.48 -4.44
C PRO A 135 13.85 -21.24 -5.41
N LYS A 136 13.76 -21.76 -6.64
CA LYS A 136 14.79 -21.54 -7.68
C LYS A 136 14.89 -20.08 -8.13
N CYS A 137 13.78 -19.35 -8.10
CA CYS A 137 13.71 -17.94 -8.47
C CYS A 137 14.25 -17.07 -7.32
N GLN A 138 13.91 -17.40 -6.08
CA GLN A 138 14.45 -16.72 -4.89
C GLN A 138 15.98 -16.85 -4.80
N LYS A 139 16.50 -18.07 -5.00
CA LYS A 139 17.97 -18.31 -5.07
C LYS A 139 18.64 -17.57 -6.23
N ALA A 140 17.95 -17.31 -7.33
CA ALA A 140 18.48 -16.55 -8.44
C ALA A 140 18.52 -15.05 -8.13
N ALA A 141 17.50 -14.52 -7.46
CA ALA A 141 17.40 -13.12 -7.07
C ALA A 141 18.55 -12.69 -6.14
N MET A 142 18.96 -13.56 -5.22
CA MET A 142 20.00 -13.28 -4.21
C MET A 142 21.45 -13.39 -4.72
N LYS A 143 21.67 -13.63 -6.02
CA LYS A 143 23.02 -13.73 -6.61
C LYS A 143 23.54 -12.41 -7.16
N PHE A 144 22.75 -11.34 -7.07
CA PHE A 144 23.05 -10.01 -7.58
C PHE A 144 23.25 -9.05 -6.42
#